data_AF-K2C431-F1
#
_entry.id   AF-K2C431-F1
#
_cell.length_a   1.000
_cell.length_b   1.000
_cell.length_c   1.000
_cell.angle_alpha   90.00
_cell.angle_beta   90.00
_cell.angle_gamma   90.00
#
_symmetry.space_group_name_H-M   'P 1'
#
loop_
_entity.id
_entity.type
_entity.pdbx_description
1 polymer ?
#
loop_
_entity_poly.entity_id
_entity_poly.type
_entity_poly.pdbx_seq_one_letter_code
_entity_poly.pdbx_strand_id
1 'polypeptide(L)' 'QPIGLKHPKTPQGKPALGVKTRQPMKASNRFIIKRRRG' A
#
# COMPACT_ATOMS: atom_id res chain seq x y z
N GLN A 1 21.29 -13.14 4.65
CA GLN A 1 21.84 -12.30 3.56
C GLN A 1 20.94 -11.09 3.39
N PRO A 2 21.42 -9.84 3.54
CA PRO A 2 20.59 -8.67 3.31
C PRO A 2 20.24 -8.54 1.82
N ILE A 3 18.99 -8.16 1.53
CA ILE A 3 18.46 -8.02 0.16
C ILE A 3 19.14 -6.88 -0.64
N GLY A 4 19.94 -6.03 0.01
CA GLY A 4 20.71 -4.95 -0.65
C GLY A 4 19.88 -3.76 -1.14
N LEU A 5 18.57 -3.75 -0.88
CA LEU A 5 17.66 -2.68 -1.28
C LEU A 5 17.40 -1.71 -0.12
N LYS A 6 17.32 -0.40 -0.42
CA LYS A 6 16.97 0.67 0.54
C LYS A 6 15.64 0.42 1.26
N HIS A 7 14.71 -0.27 0.60
CA HIS A 7 13.45 -0.74 1.18
C HIS A 7 13.01 -2.00 0.42
N PRO A 8 12.21 -2.89 1.04
CA PRO A 8 11.66 -4.05 0.35
C PRO A 8 10.74 -3.60 -0.78
N LYS A 9 10.95 -4.15 -1.98
CA LYS A 9 10.21 -3.84 -3.20
C LYS A 9 9.45 -5.06 -3.69
N THR A 10 8.38 -4.82 -4.45
CA THR A 10 7.74 -5.86 -5.26
C THR A 10 8.65 -6.23 -6.43
N PRO A 11 8.41 -7.37 -7.12
CA PRO A 11 9.14 -7.69 -8.35
C PRO A 11 9.08 -6.59 -9.42
N GLN A 12 8.03 -5.76 -9.42
CA GLN A 12 7.89 -4.61 -10.34
C GLN A 12 8.54 -3.32 -9.83
N GLY A 13 9.28 -3.34 -8.72
CA GLY A 13 10.06 -2.21 -8.22
C GLY A 13 9.31 -1.19 -7.35
N LYS A 14 8.00 -1.39 -7.08
CA LYS A 14 7.22 -0.54 -6.16
C LYS A 14 7.53 -0.90 -4.70
N PRO A 15 7.37 0.01 -3.72
CA PRO A 15 7.54 -0.32 -2.31
C PRO A 15 6.55 -1.40 -1.86
N ALA A 16 7.06 -2.42 -1.15
CA ALA A 16 6.24 -3.55 -0.69
C ALA A 16 5.55 -3.28 0.67
N LEU A 17 6.16 -2.44 1.51
CA LEU A 17 5.69 -2.17 2.87
C LEU A 17 5.42 -0.68 3.07
N GLY A 18 4.48 -0.36 3.97
CA GLY A 18 4.22 0.99 4.47
C GLY A 18 3.43 1.92 3.55
N VAL A 19 3.11 1.51 2.32
CA VAL A 19 2.39 2.35 1.35
C VAL A 19 0.91 1.98 1.24
N LYS A 20 0.02 2.98 1.30
CA LYS A 20 -1.40 2.80 0.99
C LYS A 20 -1.57 2.72 -0.53
N THR A 21 -2.07 1.59 -1.03
CA THR A 21 -2.23 1.36 -2.48
C THR A 21 -3.64 1.65 -3.01
N ARG A 22 -4.59 1.98 -2.12
CA ARG A 22 -5.96 2.28 -2.52
C ARG A 22 -6.05 3.67 -3.14
N GLN A 23 -6.69 3.74 -4.31
CA GLN A 23 -7.01 4.99 -4.99
C GLN A 23 -7.92 5.90 -4.15
N PRO A 24 -7.59 7.20 -4.01
CA PRO A 24 -8.27 8.10 -3.08
C PRO A 24 -9.66 8.54 -3.56
N MET A 25 -9.97 8.54 -4.85
CA MET A 25 -11.24 9.08 -5.40
C MET A 25 -12.25 8.00 -5.82
N LYS A 26 -12.17 6.77 -5.28
CA LYS A 26 -13.15 5.72 -5.61
C LYS A 26 -14.55 6.08 -5.08
N ALA A 27 -15.58 5.92 -5.91
CA ALA A 27 -16.98 6.15 -5.51
C ALA A 27 -17.43 5.28 -4.32
N SER A 28 -16.84 4.09 -4.19
CA SER A 28 -17.07 3.17 -3.07
C SER A 28 -16.57 3.67 -1.73
N ASN A 29 -15.78 4.75 -1.70
CA ASN A 29 -15.37 5.41 -0.47
C ASN A 29 -16.56 5.83 0.40
N ARG A 30 -17.69 6.21 -0.22
CA ARG A 30 -18.91 6.65 0.45
C ARG A 30 -19.54 5.56 1.33
N PHE A 31 -19.28 4.29 1.03
CA PHE A 31 -19.85 3.15 1.75
C PHE A 31 -18.92 2.61 2.85
N ILE A 32 -17.77 3.23 3.10
CA ILE A 32 -16.77 2.73 4.05
C ILE A 32 -16.94 3.44 5.39
N ILE A 33 -17.50 2.72 6.36
CA ILE A 33 -17.81 3.25 7.69
C ILE A 33 -16.58 3.28 8.61
N LYS A 34 -15.79 2.19 8.67
CA LYS A 34 -14.56 2.10 9.48
C LYS A 34 -13.47 1.32 8.73
N ARG A 35 -12.22 1.80 8.79
CA ARG A 35 -11.06 1.08 8.25
C ARG A 35 -10.50 0.13 9.32
N ARG A 36 -10.06 -1.07 8.91
CA ARG A 36 -9.55 -2.10 9.85
C ARG A 36 -8.21 -1.74 10.50
N ARG A 37 -7.31 -1.09 9.74
CA ARG A 37 -5.96 -0.67 10.18
C ARG A 37 -5.63 0.70 9.60
N GLY A 38 -6.57 1.63 9.73
CA GLY A 38 -6.53 2.95 9.11
C GLY A 38 -6.64 4.05 10.13
#